data_AF-H2YCU4-F1
#
_entry.id   AF-H2YCU4-F1
#
_cell.length_a   1.000
_cell.length_b   1.000
_cell.length_c   1.000
_cell.angle_alpha   90.00
_cell.angle_beta   90.00
_cell.angle_gamma   90.00
#
_symmetry.space_group_name_H-M   'P 1'
#
loop_
_entity.id
_entity.type
_entity.pdbx_description
1 polymer ?
#
loop_
_entity_poly.entity_id
_entity_poly.type
_entity_poly.pdbx_seq_one_letter_code
_entity_poly.pdbx_strand_id
1 'polypeptide(L)'
;MPDIAEVPTEGGRKAGFQSLMADYNGEYLNDFVLHGSCDHPDTHQRILDDLDHMTKIPPLDEPVAEAVCVLANTEDWTVGVYSSHRLRSNRPPSIPALTSKLVGAILQRIAQMYNHKMSAQFCMDHLERELRQLVLKSRMLAEYVRGFRRVPVDQLSAVLDIESKDLPLLMAVASCRSPHVAPLML
;
A
#
# COMPACT_ATOMS: atom_id res chain seq x y z
N MET A 1 44.17 -25.24 -10.46
CA MET A 1 43.42 -24.41 -9.51
C MET A 1 43.85 -22.98 -9.73
N PRO A 2 43.04 -22.13 -10.37
CA PRO A 2 43.35 -20.71 -10.50
C PRO A 2 42.65 -19.90 -9.40
N ASP A 3 43.34 -18.83 -9.02
CA ASP A 3 43.00 -17.81 -8.02
C ASP A 3 41.57 -17.29 -8.09
N ILE A 4 40.97 -17.15 -6.91
CA ILE A 4 39.75 -16.38 -6.68
C ILE A 4 40.16 -14.90 -6.68
N ALA A 5 39.97 -14.24 -7.82
CA ALA A 5 40.08 -12.79 -7.88
C ALA A 5 38.95 -12.17 -7.04
N GLU A 6 39.34 -11.45 -6.00
CA GLU A 6 38.48 -10.59 -5.18
C GLU A 6 37.74 -9.59 -6.10
N VAL A 7 36.41 -9.58 -5.98
CA VAL A 7 35.56 -8.58 -6.62
C VAL A 7 35.74 -7.26 -5.85
N PRO A 8 36.20 -6.17 -6.50
CA PRO A 8 36.42 -4.92 -5.79
C PRO A 8 35.08 -4.27 -5.41
N THR A 9 34.86 -4.13 -4.10
CA THR A 9 33.79 -3.35 -3.49
C THR A 9 34.15 -1.86 -3.47
N GLU A 10 34.15 -1.22 -4.64
CA GLU A 10 34.12 0.25 -4.73
C GLU A 10 33.04 0.71 -5.71
N GLY A 11 31.81 0.76 -5.20
CA GLY A 11 30.70 1.44 -5.86
C GLY A 11 30.78 2.94 -5.63
N GLY A 12 31.57 3.63 -6.45
CA GLY A 12 31.58 5.09 -6.52
C GLY A 12 30.15 5.64 -6.65
N ARG A 13 29.77 6.52 -5.72
CA ARG A 13 28.48 7.23 -5.70
C ARG A 13 28.34 8.06 -6.98
N LYS A 14 27.75 7.48 -8.02
CA LYS A 14 27.18 8.25 -9.14
C LYS A 14 25.89 8.87 -8.64
N ALA A 15 25.85 10.20 -8.61
CA ALA A 15 24.63 10.98 -8.36
C ALA A 15 23.63 10.74 -9.51
N GLY A 16 22.87 9.67 -9.40
CA GLY A 16 21.65 9.40 -10.14
C GLY A 16 20.66 8.81 -9.14
N PHE A 17 19.37 9.09 -9.29
CA PHE A 17 18.35 8.48 -8.43
C PHE A 17 18.44 6.96 -8.58
N GLN A 18 19.02 6.29 -7.57
CA GLN A 18 19.05 4.84 -7.49
C GLN A 18 17.62 4.34 -7.23
N SER A 19 17.28 3.17 -7.74
CA SER A 19 15.95 2.56 -7.52
C SER A 19 15.61 2.55 -6.02
N LEU A 20 14.42 3.04 -5.68
CA LEU A 20 13.87 2.94 -4.32
C LEU A 20 13.28 1.55 -4.02
N MET A 21 13.26 0.66 -5.03
CA MET A 21 12.98 -0.75 -4.85
C MET A 21 14.30 -1.47 -4.61
N ALA A 22 14.41 -2.13 -3.47
CA ALA A 22 15.54 -2.98 -3.11
C ALA A 22 15.14 -4.46 -3.13
N ASP A 23 16.18 -5.29 -3.22
CA ASP A 23 16.09 -6.72 -3.02
C ASP A 23 16.06 -7.04 -1.51
N TYR A 24 16.46 -8.23 -1.14
CA TYR A 24 16.57 -8.68 0.24
C TYR A 24 17.75 -8.04 0.99
N ASN A 25 17.48 -7.46 2.16
CA ASN A 25 18.46 -6.92 3.08
C ASN A 25 18.48 -7.74 4.38
N GLY A 26 19.61 -7.75 5.10
CA GLY A 26 19.71 -8.44 6.39
C GLY A 26 18.88 -7.79 7.51
N GLU A 27 18.51 -6.52 7.35
CA GLU A 27 17.77 -5.73 8.34
C GLU A 27 16.83 -4.71 7.67
N TYR A 28 15.94 -4.11 8.47
CA TYR A 28 15.10 -2.99 8.04
C TYR A 28 15.93 -1.76 7.67
N LEU A 29 15.69 -1.22 6.48
CA LEU A 29 16.31 0.00 5.96
C LEU A 29 15.22 0.98 5.53
N ASN A 30 15.33 2.24 5.95
CA ASN A 30 14.32 3.26 5.72
C ASN A 30 14.45 4.03 4.39
N ASP A 31 15.51 3.78 3.62
CA ASP A 31 15.75 4.44 2.33
C ASP A 31 14.93 3.85 1.17
N PHE A 32 14.27 2.70 1.37
CA PHE A 32 13.57 1.96 0.33
C PHE A 32 12.05 1.99 0.48
N VAL A 33 11.35 2.07 -0.65
CA VAL A 33 9.88 2.00 -0.74
C VAL A 33 9.39 0.55 -0.63
N LEU A 34 10.20 -0.41 -1.08
CA LEU A 34 9.95 -1.84 -0.95
C LEU A 34 11.28 -2.56 -0.83
N HIS A 35 11.41 -3.43 0.17
CA HIS A 35 12.54 -4.33 0.31
C HIS A 35 12.14 -5.56 1.12
N GLY A 36 12.91 -6.65 0.97
CA GLY A 36 12.80 -7.80 1.87
C GLY A 36 13.73 -7.63 3.07
N SER A 37 13.35 -8.16 4.24
CA SER A 37 14.25 -8.23 5.38
C SER A 37 14.07 -9.48 6.22
N CYS A 38 15.12 -9.88 6.92
CA CYS A 38 14.99 -10.79 8.06
C CYS A 38 14.09 -10.16 9.12
N ASP A 39 13.28 -10.97 9.81
CA ASP A 39 12.66 -10.51 11.05
C ASP A 39 13.73 -10.35 12.14
N HIS A 40 13.68 -9.23 12.84
CA HIS A 40 14.58 -8.88 13.93
C HIS A 40 13.72 -8.32 15.06
N PRO A 41 14.03 -8.61 16.34
CA PRO A 41 13.19 -8.17 17.47
C PRO A 41 12.92 -6.66 17.48
N ASP A 42 13.87 -5.87 16.99
CA ASP A 42 13.80 -4.42 16.97
C ASP A 42 13.10 -3.85 15.71
N THR A 43 12.76 -4.67 14.72
CA THR A 43 12.19 -4.22 13.43
C THR A 43 10.95 -3.37 13.63
N HIS A 44 10.04 -3.81 14.51
CA HIS A 44 8.83 -3.05 14.80
C HIS A 44 9.11 -1.68 15.42
N GLN A 45 10.09 -1.59 16.33
CA GLN A 45 10.45 -0.32 16.95
C GLN A 45 11.11 0.61 15.93
N ARG A 46 12.00 0.08 15.09
CA ARG A 46 12.66 0.85 14.01
C ARG A 46 11.65 1.43 13.01
N ILE A 47 10.64 0.65 12.61
CA ILE A 47 9.55 1.14 11.74
C ILE A 47 8.81 2.29 12.43
N LEU A 48 8.48 2.17 13.72
CA LEU A 48 7.75 3.22 14.43
C LEU A 48 8.59 4.50 14.58
N ASP A 49 9.87 4.38 14.94
CA ASP A 49 10.76 5.53 15.06
C ASP A 49 10.95 6.25 13.72
N ASP A 50 11.03 5.50 12.63
CA ASP A 50 11.12 6.03 11.27
C ASP A 50 9.83 6.76 10.84
N LEU A 51 8.65 6.18 11.10
CA LEU A 51 7.37 6.84 10.84
C LEU A 51 7.20 8.13 11.64
N ASP A 52 7.62 8.15 12.92
CA ASP A 52 7.61 9.37 13.74
C ASP A 52 8.60 10.42 13.19
N HIS A 53 9.78 9.99 12.75
CA HIS A 53 10.77 10.86 12.11
C HIS A 53 10.22 11.52 10.83
N MET A 54 9.61 10.74 9.93
CA MET A 54 9.03 11.24 8.68
C MET A 54 7.93 12.29 8.88
N THR A 55 7.16 12.20 9.97
CA THR A 55 6.15 13.22 10.28
C THR A 55 6.75 14.52 10.85
N LYS A 56 7.91 14.44 11.51
CA LYS A 56 8.59 15.59 12.13
C LYS A 56 9.51 16.32 11.17
N ILE A 57 10.23 15.57 10.35
CA ILE A 57 11.16 16.07 9.34
C ILE A 57 10.76 15.42 8.01
N PRO A 58 9.75 15.99 7.32
CA PRO A 58 9.33 15.46 6.04
C PRO A 58 10.49 15.45 5.03
N PRO A 59 10.69 14.36 4.28
CA PRO A 59 11.73 14.29 3.25
C PRO A 59 11.42 15.17 2.02
N LEU A 60 10.17 15.62 1.89
CA LEU A 60 9.67 16.52 0.85
C LEU A 60 9.17 17.82 1.50
N ASP A 61 9.10 18.92 0.74
CA ASP A 61 8.64 20.23 1.25
C ASP A 61 7.14 20.27 1.64
N GLU A 62 6.42 19.16 1.50
CA GLU A 62 5.01 19.03 1.85
C GLU A 62 4.84 18.41 3.26
N PRO A 63 3.97 18.97 4.11
CA PRO A 63 3.73 18.42 5.43
C PRO A 63 3.07 17.05 5.36
N VAL A 64 3.64 16.07 6.07
CA VAL A 64 3.09 14.71 6.18
C VAL A 64 2.15 14.64 7.39
N ALA A 65 0.84 14.53 7.15
CA ALA A 65 -0.16 14.43 8.22
C ALA A 65 -0.10 13.08 8.96
N GLU A 66 0.20 12.00 8.24
CA GLU A 66 0.35 10.65 8.78
C GLU A 66 1.33 9.88 7.89
N ALA A 67 2.40 9.34 8.48
CA ALA A 67 3.24 8.34 7.84
C ALA A 67 2.71 6.94 8.16
N VAL A 68 2.68 6.06 7.16
CA VAL A 68 2.14 4.69 7.25
C VAL A 68 3.12 3.72 6.59
N CYS A 69 3.35 2.56 7.20
CA CYS A 69 4.16 1.46 6.65
C CYS A 69 3.34 0.16 6.61
N VAL A 70 3.45 -0.59 5.52
CA VAL A 70 2.80 -1.90 5.36
C VAL A 70 3.86 -2.99 5.48
N LEU A 71 3.72 -3.83 6.49
CA LEU A 71 4.61 -4.97 6.74
C LEU A 71 3.89 -6.26 6.40
N ALA A 72 4.42 -7.03 5.44
CA ALA A 72 3.93 -8.35 5.09
C ALA A 72 4.85 -9.43 5.68
N ASN A 73 4.35 -10.21 6.62
CA ASN A 73 5.05 -11.38 7.15
C ASN A 73 4.76 -12.58 6.22
N THR A 74 5.80 -13.05 5.55
CA THR A 74 5.71 -14.17 4.58
C THR A 74 5.73 -15.55 5.23
N GLU A 75 6.08 -15.66 6.52
CA GLU A 75 6.03 -16.92 7.27
C GLU A 75 4.60 -17.24 7.69
N ASP A 76 3.90 -16.25 8.27
CA ASP A 76 2.54 -16.41 8.79
C ASP A 76 1.45 -15.92 7.83
N TRP A 77 1.82 -15.40 6.65
CA TRP A 77 0.92 -14.85 5.63
C TRP A 77 0.04 -13.71 6.14
N THR A 78 0.58 -12.90 7.05
CA THR A 78 -0.13 -11.77 7.65
C THR A 78 0.38 -10.44 7.10
N VAL A 79 -0.50 -9.44 7.06
CA VAL A 79 -0.15 -8.07 6.65
C VAL A 79 -0.61 -7.10 7.72
N GLY A 80 0.33 -6.33 8.25
CA GLY A 80 0.11 -5.31 9.27
C GLY A 80 0.36 -3.91 8.71
N VAL A 81 -0.42 -2.94 9.18
CA VAL A 81 -0.31 -1.52 8.85
C VAL A 81 0.15 -0.76 10.09
N TYR A 82 1.34 -0.19 10.04
CA TYR A 82 1.95 0.67 11.06
C TYR A 82 1.65 2.11 10.74
N SER A 83 1.40 2.94 11.75
CA SER A 83 1.07 4.35 11.58
C SER A 83 1.74 5.21 12.64
N SER A 84 2.26 6.36 12.20
CA SER A 84 2.79 7.43 13.06
C SER A 84 1.80 7.89 14.14
N HIS A 85 0.49 7.84 13.89
CA HIS A 85 -0.52 8.22 14.88
C HIS A 85 -0.61 7.24 16.05
N ARG A 86 -0.14 6.01 15.88
CA ARG A 86 -0.26 4.94 16.88
C ARG A 86 0.85 4.93 17.91
N LEU A 87 1.99 5.59 17.64
CA LEU A 87 3.08 5.76 18.62
C LEU A 87 2.59 6.40 19.93
N ARG A 88 1.53 7.22 19.87
CA ARG A 88 0.98 7.95 21.02
C ARG A 88 -0.11 7.17 21.77
N SER A 89 -0.36 5.91 21.40
CA SER A 89 -1.44 5.09 21.97
C SER A 89 -0.89 3.78 22.55
N ASN A 90 -1.41 3.34 23.70
CA ASN A 90 -1.08 2.04 24.31
C ASN A 90 -1.75 0.85 23.56
N ARG A 91 -1.82 0.94 22.23
CA ARG A 91 -2.46 -0.03 21.33
C ARG A 91 -1.38 -0.88 20.66
N PRO A 92 -1.73 -2.05 20.09
CA PRO A 92 -0.78 -2.81 19.28
C PRO A 92 -0.17 -1.91 18.18
N PRO A 93 1.12 -2.14 17.86
CA PRO A 93 1.89 -1.25 16.98
C PRO A 93 1.38 -1.25 15.53
N SER A 94 0.66 -2.31 15.13
CA SER A 94 0.03 -2.43 13.82
C SER A 94 -1.43 -2.84 13.89
N ILE A 95 -2.15 -2.54 12.81
CA ILE A 95 -3.51 -3.03 12.54
C ILE A 95 -3.45 -4.06 11.42
N PRO A 96 -4.23 -5.15 11.46
CA PRO A 96 -4.40 -6.01 10.31
C PRO A 96 -4.86 -5.23 9.07
N ALA A 97 -4.23 -5.49 7.91
CA ALA A 97 -4.64 -4.87 6.67
C ALA A 97 -6.06 -5.31 6.27
N LEU A 98 -6.84 -4.35 5.75
CA LEU A 98 -8.16 -4.64 5.22
C LEU A 98 -8.05 -5.38 3.89
N THR A 99 -8.95 -6.33 3.66
CA THR A 99 -9.00 -7.10 2.42
C THR A 99 -10.19 -6.65 1.57
N SER A 100 -9.88 -6.31 0.31
CA SER A 100 -10.89 -5.96 -0.69
C SER A 100 -11.30 -7.20 -1.48
N LYS A 101 -12.60 -7.48 -1.52
CA LYS A 101 -13.14 -8.57 -2.35
C LYS A 101 -13.08 -8.21 -3.83
N LEU A 102 -13.20 -6.92 -4.19
CA LEU A 102 -12.97 -6.48 -5.57
C LEU A 102 -11.57 -6.86 -6.05
N VAL A 103 -10.53 -6.53 -5.28
CA VAL A 103 -9.14 -6.89 -5.63
C VAL A 103 -8.97 -8.40 -5.68
N GLY A 104 -9.49 -9.14 -4.69
CA GLY A 104 -9.45 -10.60 -4.68
C GLY A 104 -10.11 -11.22 -5.92
N ALA A 105 -11.27 -10.73 -6.34
CA ALA A 105 -11.97 -11.19 -7.53
C ALA A 105 -11.19 -10.89 -8.82
N ILE A 106 -10.55 -9.72 -8.92
CA ILE A 106 -9.68 -9.36 -10.05
C ILE A 106 -8.51 -10.35 -10.13
N LEU A 107 -7.80 -10.58 -9.02
CA LEU A 107 -6.68 -11.51 -8.97
C LEU A 107 -7.10 -12.93 -9.32
N GLN A 108 -8.24 -13.39 -8.82
CA GLN A 108 -8.77 -14.71 -9.12
C GLN A 108 -9.09 -14.88 -10.62
N ARG A 109 -9.72 -13.88 -11.25
CA ARG A 109 -10.00 -13.93 -12.69
C ARG A 109 -8.72 -13.93 -13.53
N ILE A 110 -7.72 -13.14 -13.14
CA ILE A 110 -6.41 -13.11 -13.81
C ILE A 110 -5.71 -14.46 -13.70
N ALA A 111 -5.68 -15.05 -12.50
CA ALA A 111 -5.13 -16.38 -12.29
C ALA A 111 -5.85 -17.43 -13.15
N GLN A 112 -7.18 -17.37 -13.23
CA GLN A 112 -7.96 -18.26 -14.09
C GLN A 112 -7.61 -18.09 -15.57
N MET A 113 -7.55 -16.87 -16.10
CA MET A 113 -7.18 -16.63 -17.51
C MET A 113 -5.77 -17.14 -17.81
N TYR A 114 -4.82 -16.90 -16.91
CA TYR A 114 -3.46 -17.40 -17.05
C TYR A 114 -3.42 -18.93 -17.08
N ASN A 115 -4.18 -19.60 -16.20
CA ASN A 115 -4.29 -21.06 -16.18
C ASN A 115 -4.92 -21.65 -17.46
N HIS A 116 -5.74 -20.87 -18.17
CA HIS A 116 -6.29 -21.24 -19.48
C HIS A 116 -5.35 -20.90 -20.66
N LYS A 117 -4.07 -20.56 -20.38
CA LYS A 117 -3.04 -20.23 -21.38
C LYS A 117 -3.41 -19.03 -22.26
N MET A 118 -4.18 -18.09 -21.73
CA MET A 118 -4.34 -16.79 -22.38
C MET A 118 -2.98 -16.08 -22.46
N SER A 119 -2.79 -15.28 -23.51
CA SER A 119 -1.55 -14.51 -23.65
C SER A 119 -1.38 -13.53 -22.48
N ALA A 120 -0.12 -13.28 -22.09
CA ALA A 120 0.17 -12.30 -21.05
C ALA A 120 -0.42 -10.92 -21.38
N GLN A 121 -0.39 -10.52 -22.66
CA GLN A 121 -1.00 -9.27 -23.13
C GLN A 121 -2.50 -9.23 -22.81
N PHE A 122 -3.23 -10.32 -23.08
CA PHE A 122 -4.65 -10.39 -22.79
C PHE A 122 -4.95 -10.31 -21.28
N CYS A 123 -4.14 -10.98 -20.45
CA CYS A 123 -4.26 -10.89 -18.99
C CYS A 123 -4.02 -9.45 -18.49
N MET A 124 -3.03 -8.75 -19.05
CA MET A 124 -2.73 -7.36 -18.71
C MET A 124 -3.83 -6.40 -19.16
N ASP A 125 -4.34 -6.55 -20.38
CA ASP A 125 -5.44 -5.73 -20.91
C ASP A 125 -6.72 -5.91 -20.07
N HIS A 126 -6.98 -7.13 -19.58
CA HIS A 126 -8.09 -7.41 -18.68
C HIS A 126 -7.86 -6.80 -17.29
N LEU A 127 -6.67 -6.96 -16.70
CA LEU A 127 -6.33 -6.30 -15.42
C LEU A 127 -6.53 -4.79 -15.51
N GLU A 128 -6.05 -4.16 -16.58
CA GLU A 128 -6.20 -2.73 -16.81
C GLU A 128 -7.67 -2.33 -16.89
N ARG A 129 -8.50 -3.11 -17.59
CA ARG A 129 -9.95 -2.88 -17.67
C ARG A 129 -10.61 -2.94 -16.30
N GLU A 130 -10.29 -3.94 -15.49
CA GLU A 130 -10.87 -4.08 -14.15
C GLU A 130 -10.42 -2.94 -13.21
N LEU A 131 -9.15 -2.51 -13.28
CA LEU A 131 -8.66 -1.35 -12.52
C LEU A 131 -9.37 -0.06 -12.93
N ARG A 132 -9.64 0.14 -14.23
CA ARG A 132 -10.45 1.28 -14.70
C ARG A 132 -11.88 1.23 -14.16
N GLN A 133 -12.49 0.04 -14.06
CA GLN A 133 -13.82 -0.12 -13.45
C GLN A 133 -13.81 0.26 -11.97
N LEU A 134 -12.76 -0.11 -11.23
CA LEU A 134 -12.58 0.29 -9.83
C LEU A 134 -12.54 1.82 -9.69
N VAL A 135 -11.78 2.49 -10.55
CA VAL A 135 -11.71 3.98 -10.58
C VAL A 135 -13.05 4.61 -10.96
N LEU A 136 -13.82 3.98 -11.86
CA LEU A 136 -15.15 4.48 -12.20
C LEU A 136 -16.11 4.37 -11.01
N LYS A 137 -16.09 3.24 -10.29
CA LYS A 137 -16.89 3.05 -9.06
C LYS A 137 -16.53 4.07 -7.98
N SER A 138 -15.24 4.34 -7.76
CA SER A 138 -14.82 5.38 -6.79
C SER A 138 -15.25 6.79 -7.20
N ARG A 139 -15.33 7.08 -8.50
CA ARG A 139 -15.89 8.36 -8.99
C ARG A 139 -17.39 8.47 -8.72
N MET A 140 -18.16 7.41 -8.96
CA MET A 140 -19.59 7.38 -8.62
C MET A 140 -19.81 7.58 -7.13
N LEU A 141 -19.01 6.92 -6.30
CA LEU A 141 -18.97 7.09 -4.86
C LEU A 141 -18.72 8.55 -4.45
N ALA A 142 -17.71 9.19 -5.05
CA ALA A 142 -17.33 10.58 -4.76
C ALA A 142 -18.44 11.60 -5.10
N GLU A 143 -19.16 11.38 -6.21
CA GLU A 143 -20.31 12.22 -6.57
C GLU A 143 -21.51 11.95 -5.66
N TYR A 144 -21.74 10.70 -5.26
CA TYR A 144 -22.83 10.37 -4.36
C TYR A 144 -22.66 11.01 -2.98
N VAL A 145 -21.45 10.99 -2.42
CA VAL A 145 -21.18 11.59 -1.10
C VAL A 145 -21.05 13.11 -1.14
N ARG A 146 -21.11 13.73 -2.33
CA ARG A 146 -20.97 15.17 -2.48
C ARG A 146 -22.11 15.91 -1.78
N GLY A 147 -21.76 16.84 -0.90
CA GLY A 147 -22.73 17.62 -0.12
C GLY A 147 -23.19 16.94 1.17
N PHE A 148 -22.81 15.69 1.42
CA PHE A 148 -23.03 15.03 2.70
C PHE A 148 -21.87 15.30 3.65
N ARG A 149 -22.18 15.61 4.92
CA ARG A 149 -21.17 15.71 5.99
C ARG A 149 -20.81 14.37 6.62
N ARG A 150 -21.70 13.39 6.51
CA ARG A 150 -21.53 12.02 7.00
C ARG A 150 -22.51 11.12 6.26
N VAL A 151 -22.04 9.96 5.79
CA VAL A 151 -22.89 8.97 5.10
C VAL A 151 -22.73 7.63 5.80
N PRO A 152 -23.81 6.96 6.24
CA PRO A 152 -23.71 5.64 6.83
C PRO A 152 -23.26 4.62 5.78
N VAL A 153 -22.30 3.78 6.18
CA VAL A 153 -21.68 2.75 5.33
C VAL A 153 -22.72 1.82 4.70
N ASP A 154 -23.73 1.41 5.46
CA ASP A 154 -24.75 0.48 4.97
C ASP A 154 -25.61 1.09 3.85
N GLN A 155 -25.95 2.37 3.96
CA GLN A 155 -26.69 3.08 2.91
C GLN A 155 -25.83 3.24 1.64
N LEU A 156 -24.54 3.54 1.83
CA LEU A 156 -23.59 3.70 0.73
C LEU A 156 -23.39 2.38 -0.02
N SER A 157 -23.23 1.29 0.73
CA SER A 157 -23.09 -0.07 0.22
C SER A 157 -24.31 -0.49 -0.59
N ALA A 158 -25.52 -0.24 -0.07
CA ALA A 158 -26.77 -0.61 -0.73
C ALA A 158 -27.04 0.20 -2.01
N VAL A 159 -26.81 1.52 -2.00
CA VAL A 159 -27.15 2.38 -3.15
C VAL A 159 -26.19 2.17 -4.32
N LEU A 160 -24.92 1.88 -4.04
CA LEU A 160 -23.89 1.76 -5.07
C LEU A 160 -23.56 0.31 -5.44
N ASP A 161 -24.22 -0.67 -4.81
CA ASP A 161 -23.94 -2.10 -4.98
C ASP A 161 -22.44 -2.41 -4.77
N ILE A 162 -21.91 -1.90 -3.67
CA ILE A 162 -20.51 -2.03 -3.26
C ILE A 162 -20.51 -2.70 -1.89
N GLU A 163 -19.72 -3.74 -1.69
CA GLU A 163 -19.59 -4.33 -0.37
C GLU A 163 -18.90 -3.38 0.61
N SER A 164 -19.36 -3.34 1.87
CA SER A 164 -18.79 -2.46 2.90
C SER A 164 -17.28 -2.63 3.10
N LYS A 165 -16.74 -3.83 2.83
CA LYS A 165 -15.29 -4.12 2.91
C LYS A 165 -14.47 -3.45 1.81
N ASP A 166 -15.09 -3.12 0.68
CA ASP A 166 -14.43 -2.47 -0.46
C ASP A 166 -14.50 -0.94 -0.38
N LEU A 167 -15.35 -0.39 0.49
CA LEU A 167 -15.50 1.05 0.65
C LEU A 167 -14.21 1.76 1.05
N PRO A 168 -13.38 1.29 1.99
CA PRO A 168 -12.13 1.97 2.35
C PRO A 168 -11.19 2.14 1.15
N LEU A 169 -11.06 1.10 0.31
CA LEU A 169 -10.27 1.15 -0.92
C LEU A 169 -10.85 2.17 -1.91
N LEU A 170 -12.16 2.13 -2.15
CA LEU A 170 -12.80 3.04 -3.11
C LEU A 170 -12.81 4.49 -2.62
N MET A 171 -12.99 4.73 -1.32
CA MET A 171 -12.89 6.04 -0.69
C MET A 171 -11.46 6.60 -0.79
N ALA A 172 -10.44 5.77 -0.59
CA ALA A 172 -9.05 6.17 -0.77
C ALA A 172 -8.75 6.58 -2.23
N VAL A 173 -9.23 5.81 -3.21
CA VAL A 173 -9.07 6.18 -4.63
C VAL A 173 -9.85 7.46 -4.96
N ALA A 174 -11.03 7.63 -4.36
CA ALA A 174 -11.85 8.83 -4.54
C ALA A 174 -11.16 10.07 -3.94
N SER A 175 -10.58 9.98 -2.75
CA SER A 175 -9.94 11.11 -2.05
C SER A 175 -8.75 11.68 -2.82
N CYS A 176 -8.00 10.85 -3.56
CA CYS A 176 -6.90 11.30 -4.42
C CYS A 176 -7.36 12.27 -5.53
N ARG A 177 -8.64 12.22 -5.94
CA ARG A 177 -9.18 13.01 -7.06
C ARG A 177 -10.23 14.03 -6.63
N SER A 178 -10.83 13.81 -5.47
CA SER A 178 -11.98 14.54 -4.95
C SER A 178 -11.69 14.91 -3.48
N PRO A 179 -11.09 16.08 -3.21
CA PRO A 179 -10.62 16.43 -1.87
C PRO A 179 -11.74 16.52 -0.84
N HIS A 180 -12.98 16.75 -1.27
CA HIS A 180 -14.17 16.75 -0.39
C HIS A 180 -14.49 15.37 0.22
N VAL A 181 -13.89 14.29 -0.29
CA VAL A 181 -14.07 12.93 0.22
C VAL A 181 -13.11 12.64 1.39
N ALA A 182 -11.93 13.26 1.42
CA ALA A 182 -10.92 13.01 2.45
C ALA A 182 -11.44 13.21 3.90
N PRO A 183 -12.22 14.26 4.22
CA PRO A 183 -12.78 14.44 5.56
C PRO A 183 -13.78 13.37 5.99
N LEU A 184 -14.35 12.60 5.05
CA LEU A 184 -15.31 11.53 5.35
C LEU A 184 -14.62 10.19 5.68
N MET A 185 -13.29 10.10 5.51
CA MET A 185 -12.50 8.92 5.90
C MET A 185 -12.00 8.97 7.36
N LEU A 186 -12.19 10.10 8.05
CA LEU A 186 -11.80 10.35 9.45
C LEU A 186 -13.00 10.21 10.39
#